data_AF-A0A7R7DLF4-F1
#
_entry.id   AF-A0A7R7DLF4-F1
#
_cell.length_a   1.000
_cell.length_b   1.000
_cell.length_c   1.000
_cell.angle_alpha   90.00
_cell.angle_beta   90.00
_cell.angle_gamma   90.00
#
_symmetry.space_group_name_H-M   'P 1'
#
loop_
_entity.id
_entity.type
_entity.pdbx_description
1 polymer ?
#
loop_
_entity_poly.entity_id
_entity_poly.type
_entity_poly.pdbx_seq_one_letter_code
_entity_poly.pdbx_strand_id
1 'polypeptide(L)'
;MPLGTGTPDDRFPYPWSVYRWLGGEDLAHHATVDLDDLAVQLGRFLTALQRVDATDGPLSTRATPVNTRDNEAVRSTIDHLAASGVLDAGLATAVWEAALAAPAWGGSPLWIHGDPFPSNLLATHGRLTGVIDFGLLGLGDPACDMLPHGPS
;
A
#
# COMPACT_ATOMS: atom_id res chain seq x y z
N MET A 1 -7.77 15.99 11.65
CA MET A 1 -8.75 15.76 12.74
C MET A 1 -10.12 15.51 12.13
N PRO A 2 -10.86 14.50 12.62
CA PRO A 2 -12.22 14.23 12.17
C PRO A 2 -13.16 15.40 12.52
N LEU A 3 -14.16 15.62 11.68
CA LEU A 3 -15.27 16.56 11.90
C LEU A 3 -16.29 16.04 12.92
N GLY A 4 -16.36 14.72 13.07
CA GLY A 4 -17.19 14.06 14.07
C GLY A 4 -16.65 12.67 14.39
N THR A 5 -16.88 12.20 15.61
CA THR A 5 -16.56 10.83 16.05
C THR A 5 -17.73 10.27 16.82
N GLY A 6 -17.85 8.95 16.88
CA GLY A 6 -18.81 8.30 17.76
C GLY A 6 -18.37 6.94 18.22
N THR A 7 -19.01 6.51 19.31
CA THR A 7 -18.81 5.21 19.94
C THR A 7 -19.79 4.18 19.38
N PRO A 8 -19.47 2.88 19.48
CA PRO A 8 -20.40 1.80 19.18
C PRO A 8 -21.79 1.99 19.84
N ASP A 9 -22.86 1.65 19.13
CA ASP A 9 -24.22 1.55 19.66
C ASP A 9 -24.95 0.31 19.08
N ASP A 10 -26.20 0.07 19.50
CA ASP A 10 -27.00 -1.09 19.06
C ASP A 10 -27.28 -1.12 17.55
N ARG A 11 -27.11 0.00 16.84
CA ARG A 11 -27.33 0.11 15.39
C ARG A 11 -26.03 -0.03 14.62
N PHE A 12 -24.91 0.37 15.20
CA PHE A 12 -23.58 0.24 14.61
C PHE A 12 -22.53 -0.10 15.69
N PRO A 13 -22.06 -1.37 15.76
CA PRO A 13 -21.24 -1.84 16.88
C PRO A 13 -19.75 -1.47 16.76
N TYR A 14 -19.38 -0.54 15.89
CA TYR A 14 -18.00 -0.15 15.65
C TYR A 14 -17.79 1.36 15.92
N PRO A 15 -16.60 1.77 16.38
CA PRO A 15 -16.27 3.19 16.44
C PRO A 15 -16.28 3.78 15.04
N TRP A 16 -16.69 5.04 14.91
CA TRP A 16 -16.78 5.72 13.63
C TRP A 16 -16.24 7.14 13.70
N SER A 17 -15.85 7.66 12.55
CA SER A 17 -15.40 9.04 12.40
C SER A 17 -15.81 9.60 11.03
N VAL A 18 -16.08 10.90 10.98
CA VAL A 18 -16.41 11.65 9.77
C VAL A 18 -15.25 12.58 9.48
N TYR A 19 -14.70 12.50 8.28
CA TYR A 19 -13.63 13.39 7.84
C TYR A 19 -14.16 14.44 6.86
N ARG A 20 -13.41 15.52 6.73
CA ARG A 20 -13.64 16.51 5.68
C ARG A 20 -13.44 15.84 4.33
N TRP A 21 -14.39 16.06 3.43
CA TRP A 21 -14.26 15.65 2.04
C TRP A 21 -13.06 16.35 1.39
N LEU A 22 -12.21 15.58 0.71
CA LEU A 22 -11.14 16.11 -0.13
C LEU A 22 -11.63 16.10 -1.57
N GLY A 23 -11.49 17.24 -2.26
CA GLY A 23 -11.83 17.35 -3.67
C GLY A 23 -10.85 16.59 -4.56
N GLY A 24 -11.31 16.23 -5.77
CA GLY A 24 -10.58 15.43 -6.73
C GLY A 24 -11.32 14.14 -7.06
N GLU A 25 -10.88 13.48 -8.13
CA GLU A 25 -11.35 12.17 -8.56
C GLU A 25 -10.28 11.13 -8.23
N ASP A 26 -10.69 9.92 -7.85
CA ASP A 26 -9.74 8.84 -7.65
C ASP A 26 -9.15 8.39 -8.99
N LEU A 27 -7.88 7.98 -8.97
CA LEU A 27 -7.17 7.60 -10.19
C LEU A 27 -7.60 6.26 -10.76
N ALA A 28 -8.36 5.43 -10.04
CA ALA A 28 -8.77 4.11 -10.51
C ALA A 28 -9.85 4.17 -11.59
N HIS A 29 -10.70 5.20 -11.60
CA HIS A 29 -11.87 5.24 -12.50
C HIS A 29 -11.79 6.32 -13.60
N HIS A 30 -11.01 7.39 -13.41
CA HIS A 30 -11.20 8.62 -14.19
C HIS A 30 -9.95 9.32 -14.74
N ALA A 31 -8.77 8.69 -14.69
CA ALA A 31 -7.53 9.41 -14.95
C ALA A 31 -6.99 9.31 -16.39
N THR A 32 -7.03 10.43 -17.12
CA THR A 32 -5.89 10.79 -17.98
C THR A 32 -4.95 11.66 -17.15
N VAL A 33 -3.89 11.05 -16.62
CA VAL A 33 -2.83 11.73 -15.87
C VAL A 33 -1.51 11.59 -16.62
N ASP A 34 -0.65 12.59 -16.46
CA ASP A 34 0.75 12.43 -16.80
C ASP A 34 1.39 11.50 -15.75
N LEU A 35 1.73 10.28 -16.18
CA LEU A 35 2.30 9.26 -15.29
C LEU A 35 3.66 9.67 -14.72
N ASP A 36 4.45 10.45 -15.45
CA ASP A 36 5.75 10.92 -14.98
C ASP A 36 5.56 11.98 -13.88
N ASP A 37 4.65 12.94 -14.08
CA ASP A 37 4.30 13.91 -13.03
C ASP A 37 3.71 13.21 -11.81
N LEU A 38 2.81 12.23 -12.01
CA LEU A 38 2.22 11.44 -10.92
C LEU A 38 3.29 10.72 -10.10
N ALA A 39 4.22 10.02 -10.76
CA ALA A 39 5.31 9.31 -10.09
C ALA A 39 6.17 10.27 -9.25
N VAL A 40 6.47 11.47 -9.78
CA VAL A 40 7.21 12.50 -9.05
C VAL A 40 6.42 13.02 -7.84
N GLN A 41 5.12 13.31 -7.97
CA GLN A 41 4.32 13.80 -6.85
C GLN A 41 4.14 12.73 -5.77
N LEU A 42 3.85 11.49 -6.16
CA LEU A 42 3.72 10.38 -5.23
C LEU A 42 5.04 10.12 -4.49
N GLY A 43 6.18 10.11 -5.22
CA GLY A 43 7.51 9.97 -4.61
C GLY A 43 7.81 11.09 -3.60
N ARG A 44 7.43 12.34 -3.89
CA ARG A 44 7.54 13.46 -2.95
C ARG A 44 6.69 13.26 -1.70
N PHE A 45 5.45 12.80 -1.87
CA PHE A 45 4.55 12.50 -0.77
C PHE A 45 5.14 11.40 0.14
N LEU A 46 5.54 10.26 -0.43
CA LEU A 46 6.12 9.15 0.32
C LEU A 46 7.40 9.56 1.05
N THR A 47 8.27 10.33 0.39
CA THR A 47 9.48 10.90 1.03
C THR A 47 9.13 11.82 2.20
N ALA A 48 8.07 12.62 2.08
CA ALA A 48 7.62 13.49 3.17
C ALA A 48 7.03 12.68 4.34
N LEU A 49 6.22 11.65 4.04
CA LEU A 49 5.67 10.73 5.04
C LEU A 49 6.78 10.05 5.84
N GLN A 50 7.81 9.54 5.15
CA GLN A 50 8.96 8.87 5.75
C GLN A 50 9.84 9.77 6.63
N ARG A 51 9.71 11.10 6.52
CA ARG A 51 10.45 12.08 7.35
C ARG A 51 9.72 12.46 8.63
N VAL A 52 8.46 12.08 8.78
CA VAL A 52 7.70 12.31 10.02
C VAL A 52 8.34 11.49 11.13
N ASP A 53 8.41 12.06 12.34
CA ASP A 53 8.91 11.35 13.51
C ASP A 53 8.14 10.03 13.70
N ALA A 54 8.88 8.92 13.67
CA ALA A 54 8.38 7.56 13.78
C ALA A 54 8.42 7.04 15.22
N THR A 55 8.85 7.86 16.17
CA THR A 55 8.88 7.49 17.59
C THR A 55 7.49 7.02 18.05
N ASP A 56 7.45 5.85 18.69
CA ASP A 56 6.24 5.19 19.21
C ASP A 56 5.16 4.80 18.17
N GLY A 57 5.49 4.84 16.87
CA GLY A 57 4.58 4.37 15.82
C GLY A 57 4.34 2.85 15.88
N PRO A 58 3.13 2.36 15.53
CA PRO A 58 2.87 0.92 15.49
C PRO A 58 3.58 0.28 14.30
N LEU A 59 4.05 -0.96 14.45
CA LEU A 59 4.58 -1.74 13.33
C LEU A 59 3.48 -2.05 12.32
N SER A 60 3.77 -1.89 11.04
CA SER A 60 2.84 -2.24 9.97
C SER A 60 2.79 -3.75 9.77
N THR A 61 1.58 -4.29 9.62
CA THR A 61 1.35 -5.68 9.20
C THR A 61 1.67 -5.91 7.72
N ARG A 62 1.74 -4.83 6.92
CA ARG A 62 2.14 -4.88 5.51
C ARG A 62 3.64 -5.06 5.34
N ALA A 63 4.43 -4.58 6.29
CA ALA A 63 5.89 -4.66 6.28
C ALA A 63 6.47 -5.96 6.86
N THR A 64 5.66 -7.00 7.05
CA THR A 64 6.17 -8.29 7.52
C THR A 64 7.14 -8.88 6.48
N PRO A 65 8.35 -9.32 6.88
CA PRO A 65 9.34 -9.89 5.97
C PRO A 65 8.81 -11.07 5.15
N VAL A 66 9.16 -11.13 3.87
CA VAL A 66 8.61 -12.13 2.93
C VAL A 66 8.98 -13.57 3.31
N ASN A 67 10.15 -13.78 3.92
CA ASN A 67 10.60 -15.10 4.38
C ASN A 67 9.68 -15.72 5.45
N THR A 68 8.96 -14.92 6.23
CA THR A 68 7.97 -15.42 7.21
C THR A 68 6.75 -16.05 6.53
N ARG A 69 6.55 -15.75 5.24
CA ARG A 69 5.46 -16.29 4.41
C ARG A 69 5.89 -17.52 3.61
N ASP A 70 7.17 -17.90 3.61
CA ASP A 70 7.63 -19.08 2.86
C ASP A 70 7.18 -20.37 3.57
N ASN A 71 6.09 -20.93 3.07
CA ASN A 71 5.49 -22.15 3.61
C ASN A 71 4.78 -22.94 2.50
N GLU A 72 4.34 -24.14 2.84
CA GLU A 72 3.64 -25.05 1.91
C GLU A 72 2.39 -24.41 1.28
N ALA A 73 1.68 -23.54 1.98
CA ALA A 73 0.50 -22.87 1.43
C ALA A 73 0.86 -21.91 0.28
N VAL A 74 1.96 -21.16 0.38
CA VAL A 74 2.41 -20.31 -0.74
C VAL A 74 2.89 -21.15 -1.91
N ARG A 75 3.68 -22.21 -1.64
CA ARG A 75 4.20 -23.10 -2.70
C ARG A 75 3.08 -23.80 -3.47
N SER A 76 2.12 -24.37 -2.75
CA SER A 76 0.92 -24.98 -3.35
C SER A 76 0.05 -23.97 -4.11
N THR A 77 -0.03 -22.72 -3.65
CA THR A 77 -0.76 -21.67 -4.38
C THR A 77 -0.12 -21.37 -5.74
N ILE A 78 1.21 -21.34 -5.82
CA ILE A 78 1.93 -21.19 -7.10
C ILE A 78 1.57 -22.35 -8.04
N ASP A 79 1.63 -23.59 -7.55
CA ASP A 79 1.31 -24.77 -8.35
C ASP A 79 -0.16 -24.76 -8.83
N HIS A 80 -1.09 -24.38 -7.95
CA HIS A 80 -2.51 -24.31 -8.28
C HIS A 80 -2.82 -23.23 -9.32
N LEU A 81 -2.22 -22.04 -9.19
CA LEU A 81 -2.39 -20.96 -10.16
C LEU A 81 -1.71 -21.27 -11.50
N ALA A 82 -0.61 -22.02 -11.48
CA ALA A 82 0.01 -22.52 -12.70
C ALA A 82 -0.87 -23.55 -13.40
N ALA A 83 -1.44 -24.51 -12.64
CA ALA A 83 -2.33 -25.52 -13.17
C ALA A 83 -3.63 -24.92 -13.78
N SER A 84 -4.08 -23.78 -13.27
CA SER A 84 -5.21 -23.02 -13.83
C SER A 84 -4.82 -22.08 -14.97
N GLY A 85 -3.54 -22.01 -15.34
CA GLY A 85 -3.03 -21.16 -16.43
C GLY A 85 -2.97 -19.66 -16.09
N VAL A 86 -3.09 -19.29 -14.82
CA VAL A 86 -3.03 -17.89 -14.37
C VAL A 86 -1.59 -17.35 -14.40
N LEU A 87 -0.60 -18.21 -14.14
CA LEU A 87 0.81 -17.83 -14.14
C LEU A 87 1.70 -18.97 -14.66
N ASP A 88 2.96 -18.63 -14.96
CA ASP A 88 4.01 -19.62 -15.21
C ASP A 88 4.65 -20.04 -13.87
N ALA A 89 4.61 -21.33 -13.55
CA ALA A 89 5.15 -21.86 -12.29
C ALA A 89 6.65 -21.59 -12.11
N GLY A 90 7.43 -21.71 -13.18
CA GLY A 90 8.87 -21.54 -13.16
C GLY A 90 9.25 -20.08 -12.89
N LEU A 91 8.60 -19.15 -13.60
CA LEU A 91 8.80 -17.71 -13.40
C LEU A 91 8.30 -17.26 -12.03
N ALA A 92 7.12 -17.69 -11.59
CA ALA A 92 6.59 -17.33 -10.28
C ALA A 92 7.48 -17.85 -9.15
N THR A 93 7.96 -19.10 -9.25
CA THR A 93 8.91 -19.66 -8.29
C THR A 93 10.23 -18.88 -8.31
N ALA A 94 10.76 -18.55 -9.48
CA ALA A 94 12.00 -17.77 -9.58
C ALA A 94 11.88 -16.37 -8.95
N VAL A 95 10.75 -15.68 -9.16
CA VAL A 95 10.47 -14.38 -8.52
C VAL A 95 10.34 -14.53 -7.01
N TRP A 96 9.66 -15.58 -6.55
CA TRP A 96 9.54 -15.88 -5.12
C TRP A 96 10.90 -16.12 -4.46
N GLU A 97 11.76 -16.95 -5.06
CA GLU A 97 13.12 -17.20 -4.57
C GLU A 97 13.98 -15.93 -4.58
N ALA A 98 13.86 -15.10 -5.62
CA ALA A 98 14.56 -13.82 -5.68
C ALA A 98 14.13 -12.88 -4.54
N ALA A 99 12.83 -12.84 -4.21
CA ALA A 99 12.31 -12.06 -3.09
C ALA A 99 12.82 -12.59 -1.74
N LEU A 100 12.91 -13.91 -1.56
CA LEU A 100 13.46 -14.53 -0.35
C LEU A 100 14.96 -14.24 -0.16
N ALA A 101 15.71 -14.19 -1.27
CA ALA A 101 17.14 -13.90 -1.26
C ALA A 101 17.47 -12.41 -1.12
N ALA A 102 16.48 -11.53 -1.28
CA ALA A 102 16.68 -10.09 -1.16
C ALA A 102 17.11 -9.72 0.27
N PRO A 103 18.08 -8.80 0.44
CA PRO A 103 18.49 -8.37 1.76
C PRO A 103 17.33 -7.67 2.47
N ALA A 104 17.16 -7.97 3.76
CA ALA A 104 16.22 -7.24 4.59
C ALA A 104 16.62 -5.76 4.69
N TRP A 105 15.63 -4.89 4.87
CA TRP A 105 15.86 -3.48 5.16
C TRP A 105 16.76 -3.31 6.38
N GLY A 106 17.92 -2.68 6.17
CA GLY A 106 18.92 -2.48 7.23
C GLY A 106 18.79 -1.17 8.00
N GLY A 107 17.88 -0.28 7.58
CA GLY A 107 17.63 1.00 8.25
C GLY A 107 16.61 0.89 9.38
N SER A 108 16.41 1.98 10.12
CA SER A 108 15.28 2.08 11.05
C SER A 108 13.95 2.00 10.28
N PRO A 109 12.89 1.41 10.86
CA PRO A 109 11.56 1.42 10.27
C PRO A 109 11.07 2.85 10.00
N LEU A 110 10.45 3.06 8.86
CA LEU A 110 9.88 4.35 8.44
C LEU A 110 8.36 4.23 8.32
N TRP A 111 7.66 5.37 8.40
CA TRP A 111 6.23 5.40 8.08
C TRP A 111 5.99 4.95 6.64
N ILE A 112 5.11 3.97 6.49
CA ILE A 112 4.56 3.52 5.22
C ILE A 112 3.06 3.72 5.21
N HIS A 113 2.52 4.11 4.07
CA HIS A 113 1.08 4.18 3.82
C HIS A 113 0.46 2.77 3.85
N GLY A 114 1.16 1.81 3.24
CA GLY A 114 0.77 0.41 3.15
C GLY A 114 -0.29 0.08 2.09
N ASP A 115 -0.79 1.09 1.38
CA ASP A 115 -1.87 0.96 0.38
C ASP A 115 -1.95 2.13 -0.64
N PRO A 116 -0.83 2.63 -1.23
CA PRO A 116 -0.87 3.76 -2.16
C PRO A 116 -1.36 3.34 -3.57
N PHE A 117 -2.52 2.69 -3.63
CA PHE A 117 -3.18 2.28 -4.87
C PHE A 117 -3.90 3.45 -5.54
N PRO A 118 -4.13 3.41 -6.87
CA PRO A 118 -4.82 4.48 -7.60
C PRO A 118 -6.16 4.91 -6.98
N SER A 119 -6.92 3.99 -6.37
CA SER A 119 -8.18 4.29 -5.67
C SER A 119 -8.03 5.21 -4.45
N ASN A 120 -6.82 5.25 -3.87
CA ASN A 120 -6.47 6.05 -2.70
C ASN A 120 -5.72 7.34 -3.09
N LEU A 121 -5.54 7.57 -4.39
CA LEU A 121 -4.89 8.77 -4.93
C LEU A 121 -5.95 9.65 -5.58
N LEU A 122 -6.06 10.89 -5.12
CA LEU A 122 -7.00 11.87 -5.65
C LEU A 122 -6.26 12.81 -6.59
N ALA A 123 -6.84 13.08 -7.76
CA ALA A 123 -6.33 14.07 -8.69
C ALA A 123 -7.38 15.09 -9.10
N THR A 124 -6.91 16.30 -9.41
CA THR A 124 -7.72 17.37 -9.98
C THR A 124 -6.96 17.95 -11.18
N HIS A 125 -7.60 18.06 -12.34
CA HIS A 125 -6.97 18.53 -13.58
C HIS A 125 -5.68 17.75 -13.93
N GLY A 126 -5.70 16.43 -13.76
CA GLY A 126 -4.57 15.56 -14.10
C GLY A 126 -3.38 15.60 -13.14
N ARG A 127 -3.50 16.25 -11.97
CA ARG A 127 -2.43 16.34 -10.95
C ARG A 127 -2.86 15.75 -9.62
N LEU A 128 -1.95 15.05 -8.95
CA LEU A 128 -2.16 14.51 -7.60
C LEU A 128 -2.44 15.64 -6.61
N THR A 129 -3.60 15.59 -5.95
CA THR A 129 -4.06 16.59 -4.96
C THR A 129 -4.31 16.01 -3.58
N GLY A 130 -4.41 14.69 -3.45
CA GLY A 130 -4.63 14.04 -2.16
C GLY A 130 -4.23 12.57 -2.16
N VAL A 131 -3.92 12.08 -0.96
CA VAL A 131 -3.76 10.66 -0.65
C VAL A 131 -4.71 10.38 0.51
N ILE A 132 -5.49 9.31 0.42
CA ILE A 132 -6.52 8.92 1.39
C ILE A 132 -6.31 7.48 1.85
N ASP A 133 -7.12 7.06 2.83
CA ASP A 133 -7.11 5.70 3.40
C ASP A 133 -5.79 5.26 4.03
N PHE A 134 -5.48 5.90 5.16
CA PHE A 134 -4.34 5.55 6.00
C PHE A 134 -4.64 4.39 6.97
N GLY A 135 -5.64 3.56 6.68
CA GLY A 135 -6.05 2.45 7.56
C GLY A 135 -4.94 1.40 7.78
N LEU A 136 -3.95 1.37 6.89
CA LEU A 136 -2.80 0.45 6.91
C LEU A 136 -1.48 1.13 7.27
N LEU A 137 -1.54 2.40 7.71
CA LEU A 137 -0.36 3.17 8.11
C LEU A 137 0.36 2.48 9.26
N GLY A 138 1.69 2.36 9.13
CA GLY A 138 2.53 1.83 10.20
C GLY A 138 4.00 1.96 9.87
N LEU A 139 4.85 1.49 10.77
CA LEU A 139 6.29 1.49 10.61
C LEU A 139 6.78 0.22 9.93
N GLY A 140 7.69 0.36 8.97
CA GLY A 140 8.23 -0.78 8.26
C GLY A 140 9.30 -0.46 7.22
N ASP A 141 9.54 -1.43 6.34
CA ASP A 141 10.37 -1.29 5.16
C ASP A 141 9.70 -0.33 4.16
N PRO A 142 10.35 0.78 3.76
CA PRO A 142 9.79 1.75 2.81
C PRO A 142 9.50 1.16 1.43
N ALA A 143 10.12 0.02 1.05
CA ALA A 143 9.85 -0.65 -0.21
C ALA A 143 8.39 -1.14 -0.33
N CYS A 144 7.67 -1.30 0.79
CA CYS A 144 6.26 -1.70 0.78
C CYS A 144 5.33 -0.70 0.07
N ASP A 145 5.70 0.59 0.01
CA ASP A 145 4.95 1.62 -0.73
C ASP A 145 5.41 1.77 -2.19
N MET A 146 6.44 1.03 -2.61
CA MET A 146 7.02 1.11 -3.96
C MET A 146 6.48 0.03 -4.89
N LEU A 147 5.42 -0.69 -4.47
CA LEU A 147 4.83 -1.76 -5.25
C LEU A 147 4.37 -1.21 -6.62
N PRO A 148 4.93 -1.72 -7.73
CA PRO A 148 4.55 -1.26 -9.05
C PRO A 148 3.13 -1.71 -9.35
N HIS A 149 2.29 -0.77 -9.77
CA HIS A 149 0.96 -1.10 -10.30
C HIS A 149 1.10 -1.42 -11.78
N GLY A 150 0.73 -2.64 -12.17
CA GLY A 150 0.55 -2.98 -13.59
C GLY A 150 -0.65 -2.22 -14.17
N PRO A 151 -0.66 -1.93 -15.48
CA PRO A 151 -1.86 -1.38 -16.10
C PRO A 151 -3.03 -2.35 -15.93
N SER A 152 -4.18 -1.82 -15.49
CA SER A 152 -5.48 -2.50 -15.49
C SER A 152 -5.95 -2.81 -16.90
#